data_AF-A0A8T2R8Z4-F1
#
_entry.id   AF-A0A8T2R8Z4-F1
#
_cell.length_a   1.000
_cell.length_b   1.000
_cell.length_c   1.000
_cell.angle_alpha   90.00
_cell.angle_beta   90.00
_cell.angle_gamma   90.00
#
_symmetry.space_group_name_H-M   'P 1'
#
loop_
_entity.id
_entity.type
_entity.pdbx_description
1 polymer ?
#
loop_
_entity_poly.entity_id
_entity_poly.type
_entity_poly.pdbx_seq_one_letter_code
_entity_poly.pdbx_strand_id
1 'polypeptide(L)'
;MDTNLHQRIEDLQSGFKGNVACGNRKGLEEFELRCPPGSEDKIVLYYTSLRGIRATYENCCLVRSILKGLRVQIDERDVWLHSDFREELANALGKMMPVPRLFIKGRHIGGAEDVKRLHEEGTLKELLNGLPDELNEECDACGGRLL
;
A
#
# COMPACT_ATOMS: atom_id res chain seq x y z
N MET A 1 -36.46 11.62 32.46
CA MET A 1 -35.78 12.75 31.80
C MET A 1 -34.42 12.80 32.46
N ASP A 2 -33.35 12.23 31.90
CA ASP A 2 -33.02 12.08 30.48
C ASP A 2 -32.22 10.79 30.22
N THR A 3 -32.85 9.82 29.54
CA THR A 3 -32.21 8.62 28.99
C THR A 3 -31.47 8.92 27.66
N ASN A 4 -31.21 10.20 27.37
CA ASN A 4 -30.83 10.68 26.04
C ASN A 4 -29.32 10.89 25.84
N LEU A 5 -28.48 10.24 26.64
CA LEU A 5 -27.02 10.26 26.44
C LEU A 5 -26.43 8.89 26.09
N HIS A 6 -27.10 7.78 26.43
CA HIS A 6 -26.68 6.45 25.96
C HIS A 6 -27.13 6.17 24.52
N GLN A 7 -28.17 6.85 24.01
CA GLN A 7 -28.68 6.60 22.66
C GLN A 7 -27.85 7.26 21.54
N ARG A 8 -26.92 8.18 21.86
CA ARG A 8 -26.08 8.86 20.84
C ARG A 8 -24.80 8.11 20.47
N ILE A 9 -24.41 7.10 21.25
CA ILE A 9 -23.21 6.30 20.97
C ILE A 9 -23.53 5.15 19.99
N GLU A 10 -24.77 4.64 19.98
CA GLU A 10 -25.18 3.54 19.09
C GLU A 10 -25.40 3.97 17.62
N ASP A 11 -25.60 5.28 17.36
CA ASP A 11 -25.89 5.77 16.01
C ASP A 11 -24.65 5.98 15.13
N LEU A 12 -23.44 6.05 15.70
CA LEU A 12 -22.19 6.15 14.92
C LEU A 12 -21.63 4.80 14.46
N GLN A 13 -22.25 3.69 14.87
CA GLN A 13 -21.96 2.35 14.32
C GLN A 13 -22.86 2.00 13.11
N SER A 14 -23.78 2.88 12.72
CA SER A 14 -24.80 2.63 11.69
C SER A 14 -24.36 2.91 10.23
N GLY A 15 -23.05 3.10 9.99
CA GLY A 15 -22.52 3.57 8.71
C GLY A 15 -21.78 2.55 7.84
N PHE A 16 -21.90 1.24 8.05
CA PHE A 16 -21.24 0.24 7.16
C PHE A 16 -22.15 -0.97 6.87
N LYS A 17 -23.30 -0.71 6.23
CA LYS A 17 -24.02 -1.77 5.51
C LYS A 17 -23.30 -2.06 4.18
N GLY A 18 -22.22 -2.82 4.27
CA GLY A 18 -21.61 -3.50 3.14
C GLY A 18 -21.83 -5.00 3.27
N ASN A 19 -23.01 -5.49 2.89
CA ASN A 19 -23.22 -6.93 2.72
C ASN A 19 -22.61 -7.34 1.38
N VAL A 20 -21.49 -8.06 1.42
CA VAL A 20 -21.03 -8.96 0.35
C VAL A 20 -20.50 -10.23 1.02
N ALA A 21 -21.14 -11.36 0.75
CA ALA A 21 -20.76 -12.67 1.28
C ALA A 21 -19.83 -13.43 0.32
N CYS A 22 -19.09 -14.37 0.93
CA CYS A 22 -18.34 -15.51 0.37
C CYS A 22 -16.88 -15.27 -0.05
N GLY A 23 -15.97 -15.81 0.77
CA GLY A 23 -14.54 -15.96 0.48
C GLY A 23 -13.68 -15.55 1.67
N ASN A 24 -12.70 -16.38 2.03
CA ASN A 24 -11.68 -16.07 3.05
C ASN A 24 -10.84 -14.88 2.55
N ARG A 25 -11.28 -13.64 2.79
CA ARG A 25 -10.58 -12.43 2.35
C ARG A 25 -9.47 -12.11 3.33
N LYS A 26 -8.23 -12.01 2.83
CA LYS A 26 -7.09 -11.67 3.69
C LYS A 26 -7.16 -10.20 4.09
N GLY A 27 -7.32 -9.96 5.38
CA GLY A 27 -7.24 -8.61 5.93
C GLY A 27 -5.79 -8.12 6.03
N LEU A 28 -5.60 -6.80 6.11
CA LEU A 28 -4.28 -6.19 6.34
C LEU A 28 -3.62 -6.69 7.64
N GLU A 29 -4.45 -7.15 8.58
CA GLU A 29 -4.05 -7.65 9.90
C GLU A 29 -3.27 -8.99 9.84
N GLU A 30 -3.38 -9.75 8.76
CA GLU A 30 -2.63 -11.00 8.57
C GLU A 30 -1.15 -10.77 8.29
N PHE A 31 -0.79 -9.56 7.88
CA PHE A 31 0.57 -9.19 7.53
C PHE A 31 1.34 -8.68 8.75
N GLU A 32 2.62 -9.01 8.81
CA GLU A 32 3.48 -8.60 9.92
C GLU A 32 3.60 -7.07 9.97
N LEU A 33 3.32 -6.47 11.12
CA LEU A 33 3.54 -5.04 11.34
C LEU A 33 5.04 -4.78 11.40
N ARG A 34 5.53 -4.08 10.38
CA ARG A 34 6.91 -3.64 10.22
C ARG A 34 6.80 -2.23 9.67
N CYS A 35 6.85 -1.23 10.54
CA CYS A 35 6.65 0.16 10.17
C CYS A 35 8.01 0.81 9.83
N PRO A 36 8.45 0.83 8.55
CA PRO A 36 9.45 1.80 8.18
C PRO A 36 8.98 3.23 8.52
N PRO A 37 9.90 4.15 8.84
CA PRO A 37 9.60 5.55 9.08
C PRO A 37 8.63 6.15 8.04
N GLY A 38 7.52 6.71 8.53
CA GLY A 38 6.53 7.43 7.73
C GLY A 38 5.65 6.54 6.83
N SER A 39 5.54 5.24 7.14
CA SER A 39 4.77 4.27 6.37
C SER A 39 3.37 3.97 6.90
N GLU A 40 2.95 4.61 8.01
CA GLU A 40 1.76 4.27 8.79
C GLU A 40 0.46 4.32 7.99
N ASP A 41 0.35 5.26 7.05
CA ASP A 41 -0.85 5.50 6.24
C ASP A 41 -0.55 5.51 4.73
N LYS A 42 0.53 4.85 4.30
CA LYS A 42 1.03 4.92 2.92
C LYS A 42 1.37 3.55 2.33
N ILE A 43 1.53 3.54 1.02
CA ILE A 43 2.11 2.43 0.26
C ILE A 43 3.59 2.78 0.07
N VAL A 44 4.48 1.95 0.58
CA VAL A 44 5.93 2.14 0.45
C VAL A 44 6.52 0.99 -0.34
N LEU A 45 7.21 1.31 -1.44
CA LEU A 45 7.89 0.34 -2.27
C LEU A 45 9.40 0.57 -2.21
N TYR A 46 10.12 -0.37 -1.59
CA TYR A 46 11.56 -0.44 -1.74
C TYR A 46 11.91 -1.18 -3.03
N TYR A 47 12.70 -0.54 -3.87
CA TYR A 47 13.13 -1.09 -5.15
C TYR A 47 14.57 -0.69 -5.45
N THR A 48 15.08 -1.13 -6.60
CA THR A 48 16.29 -0.57 -7.18
C THR A 48 16.06 -0.25 -8.64
N SER A 49 16.56 0.91 -9.09
CA SER A 49 16.61 1.28 -10.51
C SER A 49 17.77 0.62 -11.27
N LEU A 50 18.71 -0.02 -10.56
CA LEU A 50 19.83 -0.70 -11.18
C LEU A 50 19.42 -1.90 -12.04
N ARG A 51 20.12 -2.04 -13.17
CA ARG A 51 19.92 -3.13 -14.13
C ARG A 51 21.01 -4.21 -14.07
N GLY A 52 21.78 -4.25 -12.97
CA GLY A 52 22.91 -5.16 -12.82
C GLY A 52 22.53 -6.63 -12.68
N ILE A 53 21.38 -6.91 -12.06
CA ILE A 53 20.81 -8.27 -11.95
C ILE A 53 19.45 -8.25 -12.65
N ARG A 54 19.38 -8.90 -13.82
CA ARG A 54 18.20 -8.90 -14.69
C ARG A 54 16.93 -9.34 -13.95
N ALA A 55 17.00 -10.44 -13.21
CA ALA A 55 15.86 -10.97 -12.47
C ALA A 55 15.33 -9.98 -11.42
N THR A 56 16.22 -9.31 -10.68
CA THR A 56 15.83 -8.28 -9.69
C THR A 56 15.18 -7.08 -10.36
N TYR A 57 15.75 -6.62 -11.48
CA TYR A 57 15.21 -5.50 -12.24
C TYR A 57 13.80 -5.82 -12.78
N GLU A 58 13.61 -6.99 -13.39
CA GLU A 58 12.31 -7.45 -13.90
C GLU A 58 11.27 -7.54 -12.76
N ASN A 59 11.66 -8.07 -11.60
CA ASN A 59 10.80 -8.12 -10.42
C ASN A 59 10.39 -6.73 -9.91
N CYS A 60 11.32 -5.77 -9.89
CA CYS A 60 11.01 -4.39 -9.52
C CYS A 60 10.06 -3.74 -10.55
N CYS A 61 10.29 -3.95 -11.85
CA CYS A 61 9.42 -3.45 -12.90
C CYS A 61 8.01 -4.04 -12.81
N LEU A 62 7.89 -5.33 -12.50
CA LEU A 62 6.60 -6.02 -12.34
C LEU A 62 5.77 -5.36 -11.23
N VAL A 63 6.34 -5.24 -10.02
CA VAL A 63 5.62 -4.65 -8.87
C VAL A 63 5.22 -3.20 -9.15
N ARG A 64 6.13 -2.40 -9.73
CA ARG A 64 5.81 -1.02 -10.12
C ARG A 64 4.68 -0.95 -11.14
N SER A 65 4.68 -1.84 -12.13
CA SER A 65 3.64 -1.89 -13.16
C SER A 65 2.27 -2.26 -12.59
N ILE A 66 2.24 -3.23 -11.67
CA ILE A 66 1.01 -3.63 -10.97
C ILE A 66 0.43 -2.45 -10.18
N LEU A 67 1.24 -1.80 -9.34
CA LEU A 67 0.77 -0.70 -8.50
C LEU A 67 0.32 0.51 -9.33
N LYS A 68 1.05 0.86 -10.39
CA LYS A 68 0.65 1.92 -11.34
C LYS A 68 -0.66 1.57 -12.05
N GLY A 69 -0.86 0.30 -12.42
CA GLY A 69 -2.12 -0.17 -12.99
C GLY A 69 -3.31 -0.01 -12.04
N LEU A 70 -3.06 -0.02 -10.73
CA LEU A 70 -4.07 0.19 -9.68
C LEU A 70 -4.28 1.68 -9.34
N ARG A 71 -3.49 2.60 -9.91
CA ARG A 71 -3.61 4.07 -9.77
C ARG A 71 -3.52 4.59 -8.33
N VAL A 72 -2.71 3.92 -7.52
CA VAL A 72 -2.50 4.26 -6.11
C VAL A 72 -1.24 5.10 -5.93
N GLN A 73 -1.21 5.99 -4.93
CA GLN A 73 -0.02 6.79 -4.63
C GLN A 73 1.07 5.94 -3.95
N ILE A 74 2.26 5.87 -4.56
CA ILE A 74 3.37 5.04 -4.09
C ILE A 74 4.52 5.94 -3.60
N ASP A 75 4.99 5.69 -2.38
CA ASP A 75 6.28 6.18 -1.89
C ASP A 75 7.39 5.23 -2.37
N GLU A 76 8.04 5.57 -3.48
CA GLU A 76 9.11 4.77 -4.08
C GLU A 76 10.48 5.09 -3.44
N ARG A 77 11.09 4.08 -2.80
CA ARG A 77 12.38 4.19 -2.10
C ARG A 77 13.45 3.37 -2.81
N ASP A 78 14.41 4.03 -3.47
CA ASP A 78 15.52 3.35 -4.16
C ASP A 78 16.67 3.06 -3.18
N VAL A 79 16.86 1.78 -2.83
CA VAL A 79 17.87 1.32 -1.86
C VAL A 79 19.30 1.32 -2.39
N TRP A 80 19.48 1.49 -3.70
CA TRP A 80 20.81 1.64 -4.29
C TRP A 80 21.24 3.10 -4.34
N LEU A 81 20.31 4.00 -4.65
CA LEU A 81 20.60 5.43 -4.72
C LEU A 81 20.72 6.07 -3.33
N HIS A 82 19.94 5.60 -2.36
CA HIS A 82 19.91 6.14 -1.00
C HIS A 82 20.27 5.07 0.04
N SER A 83 21.43 5.24 0.68
CA SER A 83 21.88 4.35 1.76
C SER A 83 20.89 4.31 2.91
N ASP A 84 20.24 5.42 3.21
CA ASP A 84 19.32 5.54 4.34
C ASP A 84 18.11 4.62 4.15
N PHE A 85 17.56 4.52 2.93
CA PHE A 85 16.49 3.56 2.61
C PHE A 85 16.95 2.11 2.67
N ARG A 86 18.23 1.85 2.35
CA ARG A 86 18.82 0.51 2.50
C ARG A 86 18.90 0.09 3.97
N GLU A 87 19.38 0.99 4.83
CA GLU A 87 19.49 0.77 6.27
C GLU A 87 18.11 0.66 6.91
N GLU A 88 17.19 1.53 6.53
CA GLU A 88 15.79 1.51 6.95
C GLU A 88 15.11 0.17 6.65
N LEU A 89 15.25 -0.33 5.40
CA LEU A 89 14.71 -1.64 5.02
C LEU A 89 15.33 -2.77 5.85
N ALA A 90 16.65 -2.73 6.04
CA ALA A 90 17.36 -3.72 6.84
C ALA A 90 16.91 -3.71 8.31
N ASN A 91 16.70 -2.52 8.88
CA ASN A 91 16.23 -2.35 10.25
C ASN A 91 14.79 -2.85 10.41
N ALA A 92 13.89 -2.49 9.48
CA ALA A 92 12.49 -2.92 9.51
C ALA A 92 12.37 -4.46 9.47
N LEU A 93 13.17 -5.13 8.63
CA LEU A 93 13.10 -6.58 8.43
C LEU A 93 14.14 -7.38 9.25
N GLY A 94 14.95 -6.69 10.06
CA GLY A 94 16.05 -7.28 10.85
C GLY A 94 17.25 -7.77 10.03
N LYS A 95 17.19 -7.68 8.70
CA LYS A 95 18.28 -7.97 7.76
C LYS A 95 17.98 -7.37 6.40
N MET A 96 19.02 -7.17 5.59
CA MET A 96 18.84 -6.78 4.20
C MET A 96 18.13 -7.89 3.43
N MET A 97 16.99 -7.56 2.82
CA MET A 97 16.19 -8.48 2.01
C MET A 97 16.29 -8.13 0.53
N PRO A 98 16.17 -9.11 -0.39
CA PRO A 98 16.16 -8.84 -1.82
C PRO A 98 14.96 -7.97 -2.20
N VAL A 99 15.21 -6.89 -2.95
CA VAL A 99 14.16 -6.03 -3.51
C VAL A 99 13.47 -6.70 -4.72
N PRO A 100 12.19 -6.36 -5.02
CA PRO A 100 11.36 -5.36 -4.34
C PRO A 100 10.81 -5.81 -2.98
N ARG A 101 10.49 -4.84 -2.11
CA ARG A 101 9.73 -5.06 -0.86
C ARG A 101 8.61 -4.04 -0.75
N LEU A 102 7.37 -4.54 -0.60
CA LEU A 102 6.17 -3.71 -0.49
C LEU A 102 5.68 -3.66 0.95
N PHE A 103 5.33 -2.45 1.39
CA PHE A 103 4.64 -2.20 2.64
C PHE A 103 3.35 -1.41 2.38
N ILE A 104 2.30 -1.73 3.12
CA ILE A 104 1.02 -1.00 3.09
C ILE A 104 0.62 -0.70 4.53
N LYS A 105 0.45 0.57 4.88
CA LYS A 105 0.10 1.03 6.24
C LYS A 105 0.98 0.38 7.33
N GLY A 106 2.29 0.41 7.12
CA GLY A 106 3.29 -0.20 8.00
C GLY A 106 3.26 -1.73 8.08
N ARG A 107 2.55 -2.44 7.20
CA ARG A 107 2.54 -3.91 7.13
C ARG A 107 3.44 -4.41 6.02
N HIS A 108 4.27 -5.40 6.29
CA HIS A 108 5.12 -6.03 5.27
C HIS A 108 4.31 -7.01 4.43
N ILE A 109 4.07 -6.67 3.16
CA ILE A 109 3.28 -7.47 2.22
C ILE A 109 4.11 -8.56 1.56
N GLY A 110 5.37 -8.26 1.25
CA GLY A 110 6.31 -9.23 0.68
C GLY A 110 7.06 -8.71 -0.54
N GLY A 111 7.52 -9.67 -1.36
CA GLY A 111 8.29 -9.42 -2.59
C GLY A 111 7.46 -9.52 -3.86
N ALA A 112 8.12 -9.58 -5.02
CA ALA A 112 7.45 -9.61 -6.32
C ALA A 112 6.44 -10.76 -6.47
N GLU A 113 6.81 -11.98 -6.07
CA GLU A 113 5.91 -13.14 -6.14
C GLU A 113 4.68 -12.99 -5.24
N ASP A 114 4.85 -12.44 -4.03
CA ASP A 114 3.74 -12.21 -3.11
C ASP A 114 2.76 -11.18 -3.67
N VAL A 115 3.29 -10.06 -4.17
CA VAL A 115 2.49 -8.99 -4.77
C VAL A 115 1.76 -9.47 -6.02
N LYS A 116 2.46 -10.22 -6.89
CA LYS A 116 1.87 -10.79 -8.11
C LYS A 116 0.70 -11.72 -7.76
N ARG A 117 0.92 -12.66 -6.83
CA ARG A 117 -0.13 -13.58 -6.36
C ARG A 117 -1.33 -12.82 -5.80
N LEU A 118 -1.11 -11.85 -4.91
CA LEU A 118 -2.19 -11.05 -4.33
C LEU A 118 -2.93 -10.21 -5.38
N HIS A 119 -2.25 -9.75 -6.42
CA HIS A 119 -2.88 -9.04 -7.53
C HIS A 119 -3.76 -9.94 -8.37
N GLU A 120 -3.27 -11.13 -8.73
CA GLU A 120 -4.01 -12.14 -9.50
C GLU A 120 -5.25 -12.65 -8.74
N GLU A 121 -5.13 -12.76 -7.41
CA GLU A 121 -6.25 -13.11 -6.51
C GLU A 121 -7.25 -11.96 -6.30
N GLY A 122 -6.92 -10.72 -6.71
CA GLY A 122 -7.72 -9.52 -6.45
C GLY A 122 -7.59 -8.95 -5.04
N THR A 123 -7.04 -9.71 -4.10
CA THR A 123 -6.80 -9.34 -2.70
C THR A 123 -5.96 -8.06 -2.56
N LEU A 124 -4.98 -7.84 -3.44
CA LEU A 124 -4.13 -6.64 -3.39
C LEU A 124 -4.97 -5.35 -3.48
N LYS A 125 -6.00 -5.33 -4.32
CA LYS A 125 -6.89 -4.17 -4.45
C LYS A 125 -7.66 -3.92 -3.15
N GLU A 126 -8.07 -4.98 -2.47
CA GLU A 126 -8.77 -4.87 -1.19
C GLU A 126 -7.87 -4.30 -0.09
N LEU A 127 -6.61 -4.72 -0.04
CA LEU A 127 -5.60 -4.21 0.91
C LEU A 127 -5.29 -2.72 0.72
N LEU A 128 -5.48 -2.21 -0.50
CA LEU A 128 -5.22 -0.82 -0.87
C LEU A 128 -6.42 0.11 -0.60
N ASN A 129 -7.58 -0.43 -0.26
CA ASN A 129 -8.78 0.38 -0.05
C ASN A 129 -8.59 1.45 1.05
N GLY A 130 -9.06 2.66 0.76
CA GLY A 130 -8.98 3.79 1.67
C GLY A 130 -7.59 4.45 1.77
N LEU A 131 -6.71 4.21 0.80
CA LEU A 131 -5.48 4.96 0.59
C LEU A 131 -5.69 6.03 -0.50
N PRO A 132 -4.87 7.09 -0.53
CA PRO A 132 -4.95 8.09 -1.58
C PRO A 132 -4.65 7.49 -2.95
N ASP A 133 -5.54 7.77 -3.90
CA ASP A 133 -5.36 7.48 -5.31
C ASP A 133 -4.64 8.64 -6.02
N GLU A 134 -3.86 8.34 -7.06
CA GLU A 134 -3.16 9.37 -7.87
C GLU A 134 -4.12 10.35 -8.58
N LEU A 135 -5.41 10.04 -8.63
CA LEU A 135 -6.44 10.86 -9.30
C LEU A 135 -7.12 11.88 -8.38
N ASN A 136 -6.87 11.83 -7.05
CA ASN A 136 -7.42 12.78 -6.10
C ASN A 136 -6.52 14.01 -5.88
N GLU A 137 -5.59 14.26 -6.80
CA GLU A 137 -5.05 15.61 -6.99
C GLU A 137 -6.18 16.48 -7.56
N GLU A 138 -7.01 17.02 -6.67
CA GLU A 138 -7.87 18.16 -6.96
C GLU A 138 -6.97 19.31 -7.43
N CYS A 139 -6.81 19.40 -8.74
CA CYS A 139 -6.13 20.50 -9.38
C CYS A 139 -6.99 21.76 -9.20
N ASP A 140 -6.73 22.53 -8.16
CA ASP A 140 -7.21 23.91 -8.00
C ASP A 140 -6.56 24.89 -9.00
N ALA A 141 -5.86 24.39 -10.01
CA ALA A 141 -5.09 25.18 -10.97
C ALA A 141 -5.35 24.75 -12.43
N CYS A 142 -6.61 24.70 -12.86
CA CYS A 142 -6.96 24.77 -14.28
C CYS A 142 -8.42 25.20 -14.48
N GLY A 143 -8.67 26.51 -14.36
CA GLY A 143 -9.74 27.15 -15.13
C GLY A 143 -9.37 27.10 -16.62
N GLY A 144 -9.83 26.07 -17.34
CA GLY A 144 -9.44 25.84 -18.72
C GLY A 144 -10.51 25.11 -19.52
N ARG A 145 -11.39 25.90 -20.11
CA ARG A 145 -12.49 25.58 -21.04
C ARG A 145 -12.20 24.45 -22.04
N LEU A 146 -13.16 23.53 -22.16
CA LEU A 146 -13.43 22.67 -23.33
C LEU A 146 -13.21 23.40 -24.66
N LEU A 147 -12.29 22.92 -25.49
CA LEU A 147 -12.46 22.70 -26.93
C LEU A 147 -11.51 21.58 -27.39
#